data_AF-A0A9D8IMV6-F1
#
_entry.id   AF-A0A9D8IMV6-F1
#
_cell.length_a   1.000
_cell.length_b   1.000
_cell.length_c   1.000
_cell.angle_alpha   90.00
_cell.angle_beta   90.00
_cell.angle_gamma   90.00
#
_symmetry.space_group_name_H-M   'P 1'
#
loop_
_entity.id
_entity.type
_entity.pdbx_description
1 polymer ?
#
loop_
_entity_poly.entity_id
_entity_poly.type
_entity_poly.pdbx_seq_one_letter_code
_entity_poly.pdbx_strand_id
1 'polypeptide(L)'
;MLRFILGFLGVVVATGLLHSQSPTANPSKVPGPRIVVHELLRLVAADAKKPVALEGDAVEGELGELRKETAGRGVRLLSGAKKDGGTAGAMAFTVAGLKPDQGRWYRLRVRGLVQEDFHVEKDEAFLRVEFFKDGGKNSLDHIKKSISDQIERERKDFADKGTNKTLGSATWRNYVVEFRTPFAEVDTLRLSVGFAGGAAKGPRGEFWISEAEILAIPDPADYVRPRAATPKDPPALSKLVKLGGRWYYNPHGAKEPPKQFDHTNADHLYYLTDKLETPFAGNMTAWLRKGYLERGSTKDNPKLVEEDRFVSENVVVSFTDKHLVIKSKNLPNHPTAVFPDRWRLLDGNPNYIQEQDFTWYIPLEPKENPKRIAMDAENKNQALPGGPIGVMTNGIIFHNPFDERVREDAVWRLDRCCGHPSPIQRYHYLKYPECINTPWDDQGEEHSPLIGFTFDGFPVYGPYEGKGILAKDSKTNPLNEFNVHLDKDRGWHYHVTPGKYPHLIGGFWGELETRNRFGPGPGGGPPSKKGPPKKKGPE
;
A
#
# COMPACT_ATOMS: atom_id res chain seq x y z
N MET A 1 -83.57 -5.75 8.49
CA MET A 1 -83.37 -7.21 8.40
C MET A 1 -81.89 -7.49 8.63
N LEU A 2 -81.57 -8.34 9.63
CA LEU A 2 -80.25 -8.88 10.09
C LEU A 2 -79.16 -7.83 10.40
N ARG A 3 -78.73 -7.50 11.63
CA ARG A 3 -78.43 -8.18 12.93
C ARG A 3 -77.25 -9.18 12.93
N PHE A 4 -76.12 -8.76 13.54
CA PHE A 4 -75.26 -9.40 14.59
C PHE A 4 -73.99 -8.50 14.72
N ILE A 5 -73.68 -7.71 15.77
CA ILE A 5 -73.45 -7.86 17.23
C ILE A 5 -72.15 -8.62 17.62
N LEU A 6 -71.40 -7.98 18.56
CA LEU A 6 -70.23 -8.37 19.38
C LEU A 6 -68.85 -8.01 18.78
N GLY A 7 -67.89 -7.41 19.50
CA GLY A 7 -67.76 -7.06 20.91
C GLY A 7 -66.34 -6.51 21.17
N PHE A 8 -66.20 -5.63 22.17
CA PHE A 8 -64.98 -4.91 22.55
C PHE A 8 -63.92 -5.77 23.30
N LEU A 9 -62.70 -5.21 23.36
CA LEU A 9 -61.58 -5.38 24.32
C LEU A 9 -60.49 -6.43 24.05
N GLY A 10 -59.24 -5.95 23.96
CA GLY A 10 -58.04 -6.81 24.01
C GLY A 10 -56.70 -6.12 23.69
N VAL A 11 -56.27 -5.20 24.56
CA VAL A 11 -54.88 -4.87 24.97
C VAL A 11 -53.78 -4.67 23.91
N VAL A 12 -53.18 -3.48 23.99
CA VAL A 12 -52.00 -2.94 23.32
C VAL A 12 -50.76 -3.83 23.42
N VAL A 13 -50.15 -4.17 22.28
CA VAL A 13 -48.69 -4.38 22.15
C VAL A 13 -48.22 -3.64 20.90
N ALA A 14 -47.74 -2.41 21.09
CA ALA A 14 -47.14 -1.61 20.03
C ALA A 14 -45.72 -2.12 19.75
N THR A 15 -45.57 -2.91 18.68
CA THR A 15 -44.27 -3.13 18.02
C THR A 15 -44.09 -2.03 16.97
N GLY A 16 -43.51 -0.91 17.40
CA GLY A 16 -43.11 0.18 16.50
C GLY A 16 -41.82 -0.18 15.78
N LEU A 17 -41.92 -0.76 14.57
CA LEU A 17 -40.83 -0.71 13.59
C LEU A 17 -40.69 0.73 13.09
N LEU A 18 -39.77 1.48 13.70
CA LEU A 18 -39.27 2.73 13.14
C LEU A 18 -38.49 2.42 11.85
N HIS A 19 -39.12 2.68 10.71
CA HIS A 19 -38.45 2.85 9.44
C HIS A 19 -37.57 4.12 9.52
N SER A 20 -36.29 3.97 9.84
CA SER A 20 -35.30 4.99 9.49
C SER A 20 -34.81 4.72 8.07
N GLN A 21 -35.31 5.53 7.13
CA GLN A 21 -34.68 5.65 5.82
C GLN A 21 -33.26 6.20 6.03
N SER A 22 -32.28 5.30 5.92
CA SER A 22 -30.88 5.66 5.77
C SER A 22 -30.68 6.26 4.36
N PRO A 23 -29.92 7.35 4.18
CA PRO A 23 -29.58 7.81 2.85
C PRO A 23 -28.61 6.80 2.22
N THR A 24 -29.14 5.98 1.33
CA THR A 24 -28.39 5.03 0.52
C THR A 24 -27.50 5.82 -0.44
N ALA A 25 -26.18 5.75 -0.25
CA ALA A 25 -25.24 6.14 -1.29
C ALA A 25 -25.39 5.14 -2.45
N ASN A 26 -26.03 5.60 -3.53
CA ASN A 26 -26.13 4.86 -4.79
C ASN A 26 -24.72 4.73 -5.38
N PRO A 27 -24.22 3.50 -5.67
CA PRO A 27 -22.88 3.29 -6.25
C PRO A 27 -22.68 3.93 -7.65
N SER A 28 -23.75 4.47 -8.24
CA SER A 28 -23.73 5.17 -9.54
C SER A 28 -23.01 6.53 -9.59
N LYS A 29 -22.40 7.01 -8.49
CA LYS A 29 -21.80 8.37 -8.40
C LYS A 29 -20.27 8.44 -8.20
N VAL A 30 -19.51 7.36 -8.41
CA VAL A 30 -18.03 7.41 -8.37
C VAL A 30 -17.46 7.77 -9.77
N PRO A 31 -16.62 8.81 -9.92
CA PRO A 31 -16.18 9.30 -11.22
C PRO A 31 -14.95 8.54 -11.76
N GLY A 32 -15.12 7.75 -12.83
CA GLY A 32 -14.05 7.29 -13.76
C GLY A 32 -12.77 6.68 -13.14
N PRO A 33 -11.73 6.40 -13.94
CA PRO A 33 -10.38 6.21 -13.39
C PRO A 33 -9.88 7.53 -12.82
N ARG A 34 -9.13 7.50 -11.71
CA ARG A 34 -8.52 8.71 -11.15
C ARG A 34 -7.34 9.15 -12.01
N ILE A 35 -7.36 10.39 -12.50
CA ILE A 35 -6.24 10.98 -13.24
C ILE A 35 -5.56 12.03 -12.37
N VAL A 36 -4.29 11.79 -12.03
CA VAL A 36 -3.46 12.71 -11.25
C VAL A 36 -2.47 13.39 -12.19
N VAL A 37 -2.50 14.72 -12.20
CA VAL A 37 -1.66 15.53 -13.08
C VAL A 37 -0.81 16.44 -12.20
N HIS A 38 0.50 16.47 -12.47
CA HIS A 38 1.42 17.40 -11.83
C HIS A 38 0.89 18.83 -11.89
N GLU A 39 1.09 19.63 -10.84
CA GLU A 39 0.55 21.00 -10.72
C GLU A 39 0.96 21.95 -11.86
N LEU A 40 2.10 21.67 -12.49
CA LEU A 40 2.62 22.44 -13.63
C LEU A 40 1.94 22.10 -14.96
N LEU A 41 1.20 21.00 -15.01
CA LEU A 41 0.52 20.50 -16.19
C LEU A 41 -0.99 20.63 -16.00
N ARG A 42 -1.72 20.63 -17.12
CA ARG A 42 -3.18 20.60 -17.10
C ARG A 42 -3.69 19.47 -17.95
N LEU A 43 -4.76 18.83 -17.47
CA LEU A 43 -5.48 17.85 -18.26
C LEU A 43 -6.18 18.54 -19.44
N VAL A 44 -6.06 17.94 -20.62
CA VAL A 44 -6.85 18.29 -21.80
C VAL A 44 -7.98 17.29 -21.88
N ALA A 45 -9.22 17.78 -21.74
CA ALA A 45 -10.39 16.92 -21.79
C ALA A 45 -10.46 16.19 -23.15
N ALA A 46 -10.73 14.88 -23.11
CA ALA A 46 -10.88 14.07 -24.32
C ALA A 46 -12.18 14.42 -25.07
N ASP A 47 -13.21 14.82 -24.33
CA ASP A 47 -14.47 15.42 -24.79
C ASP A 47 -15.07 16.26 -23.63
N ALA A 48 -16.12 17.04 -23.87
CA ALA A 48 -16.74 18.03 -22.99
C ALA A 48 -17.09 17.55 -21.55
N LYS A 49 -17.00 16.24 -21.26
CA LYS A 49 -17.32 15.64 -19.97
C LYS A 49 -16.36 14.53 -19.49
N LYS A 50 -15.31 14.15 -20.23
CA LYS A 50 -14.48 12.97 -19.87
C LYS A 50 -12.96 13.25 -19.84
N PRO A 51 -12.26 12.83 -18.77
CA PRO A 51 -10.81 13.02 -18.62
C PRO A 51 -9.97 12.02 -19.44
N VAL A 52 -10.57 10.93 -19.92
CA VAL A 52 -9.89 9.84 -20.64
C VAL A 52 -10.61 9.51 -21.95
N ALA A 53 -9.84 9.11 -22.96
CA ALA A 53 -10.30 8.50 -24.19
C ALA A 53 -10.16 6.98 -24.09
N LEU A 54 -11.15 6.24 -24.59
CA LEU A 54 -11.13 4.79 -24.67
C LEU A 54 -11.10 4.37 -26.14
N GLU A 55 -10.22 3.44 -26.46
CA GLU A 55 -10.02 2.92 -27.81
C GLU A 55 -10.21 1.41 -27.83
N GLY A 56 -10.85 0.92 -28.89
CA GLY A 56 -11.09 -0.50 -29.13
C GLY A 56 -11.80 -1.22 -27.98
N ASP A 57 -11.21 -2.33 -27.56
CA ASP A 57 -11.68 -3.22 -26.49
C ASP A 57 -11.41 -2.65 -25.10
N ALA A 58 -11.91 -1.44 -24.85
CA ALA A 58 -11.83 -0.74 -23.57
C ALA A 58 -13.21 -0.24 -23.13
N VAL A 59 -13.52 -0.37 -21.85
CA VAL A 59 -14.79 0.10 -21.26
C VAL A 59 -14.57 0.72 -19.88
N GLU A 60 -15.37 1.74 -19.53
CA GLU A 60 -15.52 2.16 -18.14
C GLU A 60 -16.44 1.19 -17.40
N GLY A 61 -16.11 0.86 -16.16
CA GLY A 61 -16.95 -0.02 -15.36
C GLY A 61 -16.47 -0.19 -13.92
N GLU A 62 -17.21 -1.00 -13.17
CA GLU A 62 -16.79 -1.49 -11.87
C GLU A 62 -15.56 -2.39 -12.04
N LEU A 63 -14.54 -2.19 -11.21
CA LEU A 63 -13.35 -3.02 -11.14
C LEU A 63 -13.59 -4.05 -10.03
N GLY A 64 -13.51 -5.33 -10.37
CA GLY A 64 -13.84 -6.40 -9.43
C GLY A 64 -15.20 -7.04 -9.67
N GLU A 65 -15.40 -8.20 -9.05
CA GLU A 65 -16.68 -8.89 -8.99
C GLU A 65 -17.35 -8.56 -7.65
N LEU A 66 -18.55 -7.99 -7.68
CA LEU A 66 -19.25 -7.50 -6.47
C LEU A 66 -19.41 -8.54 -5.35
N ARG A 67 -19.33 -9.84 -5.68
CA ARG A 67 -19.42 -10.97 -4.72
C ARG A 67 -18.07 -11.47 -4.20
N LYS A 68 -16.95 -11.00 -4.76
CA LYS A 68 -15.58 -11.38 -4.38
C LYS A 68 -14.76 -10.17 -3.92
N GLU A 69 -14.74 -9.10 -4.71
CA GLU A 69 -13.99 -7.89 -4.43
C GLU A 69 -14.51 -6.75 -5.32
N THR A 70 -14.68 -5.55 -4.76
CA THR A 70 -14.88 -4.31 -5.54
C THR A 70 -13.74 -3.34 -5.25
N ALA A 71 -13.12 -2.84 -6.31
CA ALA A 71 -12.03 -1.87 -6.26
C ALA A 71 -12.49 -0.49 -6.78
N GLY A 72 -13.80 -0.21 -6.71
CA GLY A 72 -14.42 1.00 -7.24
C GLY A 72 -14.63 0.96 -8.76
N ARG A 73 -14.66 2.13 -9.40
CA ARG A 73 -14.82 2.28 -10.85
C ARG A 73 -13.50 2.65 -11.50
N GLY A 74 -13.33 2.25 -12.75
CA GLY A 74 -12.17 2.61 -13.56
C GLY A 74 -12.35 2.14 -14.99
N VAL A 75 -11.24 1.78 -15.63
CA VAL A 75 -11.24 1.27 -17.02
C VAL A 75 -10.87 -0.20 -17.03
N ARG A 76 -11.55 -0.97 -17.88
CA ARG A 76 -11.31 -2.38 -18.14
C ARG A 76 -10.90 -2.53 -19.59
N LEU A 77 -9.69 -3.03 -19.82
CA LEU A 77 -9.20 -3.42 -21.14
C LEU A 77 -9.47 -4.91 -21.32
N LEU A 78 -10.21 -5.27 -22.37
CA LEU A 78 -10.84 -6.58 -22.52
C LEU A 78 -10.09 -7.42 -23.57
N SER A 79 -9.02 -8.12 -23.18
CA SER A 79 -8.18 -8.89 -24.13
C SER A 79 -8.84 -10.12 -24.76
N GLY A 80 -10.07 -10.47 -24.36
CA GLY A 80 -10.87 -11.51 -24.99
C GLY A 80 -12.07 -10.98 -25.78
N ALA A 81 -12.31 -9.67 -25.76
CA ALA A 81 -13.38 -9.04 -26.52
C ALA A 81 -12.95 -8.80 -27.98
N LYS A 82 -13.93 -8.54 -28.83
CA LYS A 82 -13.77 -8.11 -30.23
C LYS A 82 -14.85 -7.10 -30.58
N LYS A 83 -14.97 -6.05 -29.78
CA LYS A 83 -16.11 -5.12 -29.78
C LYS A 83 -16.22 -4.31 -31.06
N ASP A 84 -15.09 -4.00 -31.69
CA ASP A 84 -14.98 -3.23 -32.94
C ASP A 84 -14.42 -4.08 -34.11
N GLY A 85 -14.35 -5.41 -33.94
CA GLY A 85 -13.71 -6.33 -34.88
C GLY A 85 -12.19 -6.37 -34.80
N GLY A 86 -11.56 -5.51 -33.99
CA GLY A 86 -10.15 -5.57 -33.63
C GLY A 86 -9.87 -6.51 -32.46
N THR A 87 -8.60 -6.53 -32.03
CA THR A 87 -8.10 -7.28 -30.86
C THR A 87 -7.18 -6.39 -30.02
N ALA A 88 -7.50 -5.11 -29.93
CA ALA A 88 -6.69 -4.12 -29.24
C ALA A 88 -7.58 -3.22 -28.40
N GLY A 89 -7.08 -2.78 -27.26
CA GLY A 89 -7.80 -1.90 -26.35
C GLY A 89 -6.86 -0.99 -25.61
N ALA A 90 -7.22 0.27 -25.44
CA ALA A 90 -6.41 1.24 -24.72
C ALA A 90 -7.25 2.28 -23.97
N MET A 91 -6.66 2.77 -22.87
CA MET A 91 -7.05 4.00 -22.20
C MET A 91 -5.99 5.05 -22.48
N ALA A 92 -6.40 6.26 -22.89
CA ALA A 92 -5.50 7.39 -23.10
C ALA A 92 -6.00 8.65 -22.37
N PHE A 93 -5.07 9.51 -21.97
CA PHE A 93 -5.37 10.86 -21.49
C PHE A 93 -4.32 11.85 -21.99
N THR A 94 -4.72 13.10 -22.15
CA THR A 94 -3.87 14.14 -22.75
C THR A 94 -3.57 15.20 -21.71
N VAL A 95 -2.29 15.61 -21.61
CA VAL A 95 -1.87 16.72 -20.76
C VAL A 95 -1.15 17.77 -21.60
N ALA A 96 -1.33 19.03 -21.23
CA ALA A 96 -0.69 20.17 -21.87
C ALA A 96 -0.07 21.10 -20.83
N GLY A 97 0.64 22.12 -21.31
CA GLY A 97 1.28 23.13 -20.47
C GLY A 97 2.74 22.83 -20.15
N LEU A 98 3.36 21.90 -20.89
CA LEU A 98 4.79 21.66 -20.81
C LEU A 98 5.54 22.89 -21.29
N LYS A 99 6.51 23.35 -20.50
CA LYS A 99 7.40 24.46 -20.86
C LYS A 99 8.86 24.02 -20.81
N PRO A 100 9.74 24.56 -21.68
CA PRO A 100 11.15 24.20 -21.73
C PRO A 100 11.93 24.42 -20.42
N ASP A 101 11.47 25.33 -19.57
CA ASP A 101 12.11 25.75 -18.32
C ASP A 101 11.70 24.93 -17.08
N GLN A 102 10.69 24.05 -17.19
CA GLN A 102 10.13 23.27 -16.08
C GLN A 102 10.83 21.92 -15.84
N GLY A 103 11.98 21.68 -16.49
CA GLY A 103 12.55 20.35 -16.60
C GLY A 103 11.86 19.53 -17.69
N ARG A 104 12.50 18.44 -18.12
CA ARG A 104 12.07 17.66 -19.30
C ARG A 104 11.82 16.19 -18.99
N TRP A 105 11.94 15.80 -17.73
CA TRP A 105 11.77 14.44 -17.26
C TRP A 105 10.44 14.27 -16.57
N TYR A 106 9.76 13.18 -16.92
CA TYR A 106 8.44 12.85 -16.42
C TYR A 106 8.32 11.36 -16.14
N ARG A 107 7.43 11.02 -15.22
CA ARG A 107 7.06 9.64 -14.89
C ARG A 107 5.57 9.46 -15.13
N LEU A 108 5.22 8.58 -16.07
CA LEU A 108 3.87 8.03 -16.17
C LEU A 108 3.79 6.79 -15.28
N ARG A 109 2.89 6.82 -14.30
CA ARG A 109 2.54 5.67 -13.46
C ARG A 109 1.09 5.29 -13.72
N VAL A 110 0.84 4.02 -14.01
CA VAL A 110 -0.49 3.46 -14.17
C VAL A 110 -0.71 2.40 -13.11
N ARG A 111 -1.72 2.60 -12.25
CA ARG A 111 -2.12 1.61 -11.26
C ARG A 111 -3.14 0.67 -11.86
N GLY A 112 -2.70 -0.55 -12.13
CA GLY A 112 -3.47 -1.53 -12.87
C GLY A 112 -3.45 -2.92 -12.24
N LEU A 113 -4.44 -3.75 -12.58
CA LEU A 113 -4.48 -5.17 -12.23
C LEU A 113 -4.73 -5.98 -13.49
N VAL A 114 -3.82 -6.89 -13.78
CA VAL A 114 -3.92 -7.80 -14.92
C VAL A 114 -4.42 -9.16 -14.46
N GLN A 115 -5.65 -9.52 -14.87
CA GLN A 115 -6.29 -10.76 -14.47
C GLN A 115 -5.59 -12.01 -15.02
N GLU A 116 -5.87 -13.20 -14.48
CA GLU A 116 -5.14 -14.43 -14.79
C GLU A 116 -5.22 -14.84 -16.26
N ASP A 117 -6.42 -14.70 -16.85
CA ASP A 117 -6.66 -15.11 -18.23
C ASP A 117 -6.32 -13.98 -19.22
N PHE A 118 -5.88 -12.80 -18.74
CA PHE A 118 -5.44 -11.73 -19.62
C PHE A 118 -4.26 -12.22 -20.44
N HIS A 119 -4.44 -12.18 -21.76
CA HIS A 119 -3.49 -12.75 -22.70
C HIS A 119 -3.47 -11.93 -23.98
N VAL A 120 -2.25 -11.64 -24.43
CA VAL A 120 -1.94 -10.84 -25.59
C VAL A 120 -0.90 -11.58 -26.39
N GLU A 121 -1.05 -11.61 -27.71
CA GLU A 121 -0.05 -12.17 -28.59
C GLU A 121 1.20 -11.28 -28.61
N LYS A 122 2.38 -11.90 -28.72
CA LYS A 122 3.68 -11.22 -28.88
C LYS A 122 3.97 -10.17 -27.79
N ASP A 123 3.49 -10.41 -26.57
CA ASP A 123 3.81 -9.59 -25.40
C ASP A 123 3.42 -8.11 -25.57
N GLU A 124 2.32 -7.86 -26.28
CA GLU A 124 1.88 -6.52 -26.67
C GLU A 124 1.04 -5.77 -25.62
N ALA A 125 1.23 -6.00 -24.32
CA ALA A 125 0.73 -5.11 -23.27
C ALA A 125 1.72 -3.96 -23.06
N PHE A 126 1.26 -2.70 -23.04
CA PHE A 126 2.16 -1.55 -23.07
C PHE A 126 1.70 -0.33 -22.28
N LEU A 127 2.69 0.49 -21.92
CA LEU A 127 2.53 1.93 -21.71
C LEU A 127 3.06 2.68 -22.92
N ARG A 128 2.41 3.77 -23.30
CA ARG A 128 2.83 4.61 -24.42
C ARG A 128 2.71 6.09 -24.10
N VAL A 129 3.68 6.84 -24.59
CA VAL A 129 3.77 8.30 -24.48
C VAL A 129 3.94 8.84 -25.88
N GLU A 130 3.06 9.71 -26.32
CA GLU A 130 3.14 10.39 -27.61
C GLU A 130 3.38 11.88 -27.39
N PHE A 131 4.33 12.44 -28.13
CA PHE A 131 4.79 13.83 -28.00
C PHE A 131 4.21 14.70 -29.11
N PHE A 132 3.66 15.85 -28.74
CA PHE A 132 3.08 16.79 -29.69
C PHE A 132 3.56 18.22 -29.45
N LYS A 133 3.44 19.05 -30.50
CA LYS A 133 3.54 20.51 -30.44
C LYS A 133 2.27 21.17 -30.97
N ASP A 134 2.23 22.50 -30.86
CA ASP A 134 1.16 23.36 -31.35
C ASP A 134 -0.20 23.02 -30.71
N GLY A 135 -0.18 22.72 -29.41
CA GLY A 135 -1.35 22.36 -28.61
C GLY A 135 -1.94 21.00 -28.99
N GLY A 136 -1.09 20.03 -29.33
CA GLY A 136 -1.51 18.66 -29.65
C GLY A 136 -1.82 18.41 -31.13
N LYS A 137 -1.65 19.42 -32.01
CA LYS A 137 -2.02 19.30 -33.44
C LYS A 137 -0.97 18.57 -34.27
N ASN A 138 0.30 18.68 -33.89
CA ASN A 138 1.41 18.15 -34.67
C ASN A 138 2.15 17.09 -33.84
N SER A 139 2.02 15.82 -34.23
CA SER A 139 2.77 14.72 -33.63
C SER A 139 4.26 14.85 -33.97
N LEU A 140 5.11 14.58 -32.99
CA LEU A 140 6.57 14.67 -33.10
C LEU A 140 7.23 13.30 -33.01
N ASP A 141 6.89 12.53 -31.97
CA ASP A 141 7.53 11.24 -31.67
C ASP A 141 6.69 10.44 -30.66
N HIS A 142 7.09 9.21 -30.33
CA HIS A 142 6.48 8.42 -29.27
C HIS A 142 7.44 7.41 -28.62
N ILE A 143 7.13 7.04 -27.38
CA ILE A 143 7.75 5.91 -26.67
C ILE A 143 6.67 4.87 -26.39
N LYS A 144 7.00 3.59 -26.58
CA LYS A 144 6.17 2.45 -26.18
C LYS A 144 7.02 1.50 -25.33
N LYS A 145 6.63 1.28 -24.08
CA LYS A 145 7.28 0.33 -23.16
C LYS A 145 6.37 -0.88 -23.00
N SER A 146 6.89 -2.08 -23.28
CA SER A 146 6.18 -3.31 -22.94
C SER A 146 6.14 -3.49 -21.41
N ILE A 147 5.01 -3.98 -20.91
CA ILE A 147 4.81 -4.34 -19.51
C ILE A 147 4.56 -5.85 -19.32
N SER A 148 4.63 -6.64 -20.39
CA SER A 148 4.33 -8.07 -20.37
C SER A 148 5.29 -8.85 -19.47
N ASP A 149 6.60 -8.58 -19.54
CA ASP A 149 7.59 -9.22 -18.66
C ASP A 149 7.33 -8.95 -17.17
N GLN A 150 6.88 -7.73 -16.85
CA GLN A 150 6.50 -7.36 -15.49
C GLN A 150 5.26 -8.17 -15.05
N ILE A 151 4.23 -8.25 -15.90
CA ILE A 151 3.02 -9.03 -15.63
C ILE A 151 3.36 -10.51 -15.38
N GLU A 152 4.21 -11.12 -16.22
CA GLU A 152 4.58 -12.53 -16.11
C GLU A 152 5.41 -12.81 -14.86
N ARG A 153 6.40 -11.96 -14.56
CA ARG A 153 7.19 -12.05 -13.33
C ARG A 153 6.30 -11.94 -12.10
N GLU A 154 5.44 -10.92 -12.03
CA GLU A 154 4.56 -10.68 -10.89
C GLU A 154 3.63 -11.86 -10.62
N ARG A 155 3.03 -12.44 -11.66
CA ARG A 155 2.21 -13.64 -11.52
C ARG A 155 2.96 -14.82 -10.90
N LYS A 156 4.26 -14.95 -11.19
CA LYS A 156 5.11 -16.01 -10.64
C LYS A 156 5.55 -15.68 -9.21
N ASP A 157 6.05 -14.47 -8.98
CA ASP A 157 6.69 -14.07 -7.73
C ASP A 157 5.68 -13.94 -6.58
N PHE A 158 4.44 -13.55 -6.90
CA PHE A 158 3.38 -13.30 -5.93
C PHE A 158 2.31 -14.41 -5.88
N ALA A 159 2.59 -15.59 -6.45
CA ALA A 159 1.66 -16.71 -6.40
C ALA A 159 1.49 -17.26 -4.97
N ASP A 160 0.30 -17.10 -4.38
CA ASP A 160 -0.06 -17.69 -3.08
C ASP A 160 -1.21 -18.70 -3.25
N LYS A 161 -0.96 -20.00 -3.02
CA LYS A 161 -1.98 -21.04 -3.25
C LYS A 161 -3.26 -20.85 -2.41
N GLY A 162 -3.17 -20.24 -1.24
CA GLY A 162 -4.30 -20.04 -0.34
C GLY A 162 -5.19 -18.90 -0.81
N THR A 163 -4.61 -17.70 -0.90
CA THR A 163 -5.29 -16.48 -1.34
C THR A 163 -5.77 -16.60 -2.79
N ASN A 164 -4.98 -17.22 -3.68
CA ASN A 164 -5.33 -17.36 -5.08
C ASN A 164 -6.52 -18.30 -5.32
N LYS A 165 -6.83 -19.20 -4.37
CA LYS A 165 -8.00 -20.08 -4.45
C LYS A 165 -9.31 -19.30 -4.47
N THR A 166 -9.34 -18.13 -3.84
CA THR A 166 -10.55 -17.33 -3.64
C THR A 166 -10.55 -16.07 -4.52
N LEU A 167 -9.42 -15.38 -4.61
CA LEU A 167 -9.32 -14.07 -5.26
C LEU A 167 -8.70 -14.12 -6.66
N GLY A 168 -8.10 -15.26 -7.04
CA GLY A 168 -7.24 -15.35 -8.21
C GLY A 168 -5.80 -14.91 -7.92
N SER A 169 -4.90 -15.08 -8.89
CA SER A 169 -3.48 -14.74 -8.78
C SER A 169 -3.13 -13.32 -9.24
N ALA A 170 -4.13 -12.55 -9.69
CA ALA A 170 -3.93 -11.18 -10.13
C ALA A 170 -3.73 -10.23 -8.95
N THR A 171 -2.71 -9.37 -9.03
CA THR A 171 -2.42 -8.34 -8.02
C THR A 171 -2.44 -6.91 -8.60
N TRP A 172 -2.80 -5.89 -7.81
CA TRP A 172 -2.67 -4.49 -8.23
C TRP A 172 -1.20 -4.09 -8.24
N ARG A 173 -0.76 -3.47 -9.34
CA ARG A 173 0.63 -3.10 -9.57
C ARG A 173 0.73 -1.72 -10.19
N ASN A 174 1.90 -1.12 -10.05
CA ASN A 174 2.25 0.11 -10.74
C ASN A 174 3.06 -0.27 -11.97
N TYR A 175 2.54 0.13 -13.12
CA TYR A 175 3.28 0.08 -14.38
C TYR A 175 3.85 1.48 -14.60
N VAL A 176 5.17 1.56 -14.75
CA VAL A 176 5.87 2.84 -14.81
C VAL A 176 6.67 2.96 -16.11
N VAL A 177 6.57 4.12 -16.75
CA VAL A 177 7.53 4.58 -17.75
C VAL A 177 8.03 5.96 -17.36
N GLU A 178 9.34 6.05 -17.19
CA GLU A 178 10.05 7.33 -17.06
C GLU A 178 10.56 7.72 -18.43
N PHE A 179 10.38 8.98 -18.78
CA PHE A 179 10.76 9.47 -20.09
C PHE A 179 11.18 10.93 -20.03
N ARG A 180 12.02 11.29 -21.00
CA ARG A 180 12.37 12.66 -21.27
C ARG A 180 11.64 13.14 -22.51
N THR A 181 11.14 14.37 -22.51
CA THR A 181 10.65 14.97 -23.75
C THR A 181 11.80 15.06 -24.76
N PRO A 182 11.64 14.60 -26.01
CA PRO A 182 12.74 14.56 -26.98
C PRO A 182 13.11 15.95 -27.52
N PHE A 183 12.12 16.87 -27.61
CA PHE A 183 12.30 18.23 -28.13
C PHE A 183 11.81 19.31 -27.14
N ALA A 184 12.33 20.53 -27.25
CA ALA A 184 11.90 21.64 -26.38
C ALA A 184 10.51 22.17 -26.79
N GLU A 185 10.14 21.92 -28.05
CA GLU A 185 8.90 22.29 -28.71
C GLU A 185 7.73 21.41 -28.28
N VAL A 186 7.95 20.37 -27.49
CA VAL A 186 6.90 19.52 -26.93
C VAL A 186 6.09 20.32 -25.92
N ASP A 187 4.84 20.61 -26.23
CA ASP A 187 3.91 21.35 -25.36
C ASP A 187 2.76 20.49 -24.83
N THR A 188 2.57 19.30 -25.41
CA THR A 188 1.43 18.41 -25.18
C THR A 188 1.88 16.95 -25.23
N LEU A 189 1.36 16.14 -24.31
CA LEU A 189 1.59 14.69 -24.25
C LEU A 189 0.25 13.94 -24.32
N ARG A 190 0.22 12.84 -25.06
CA ARG A 190 -0.84 11.82 -24.93
C ARG A 190 -0.25 10.57 -24.29
N LEU A 191 -0.84 10.16 -23.17
CA LEU A 191 -0.36 9.10 -22.30
C LEU A 191 -1.36 7.96 -22.36
N SER A 192 -0.92 6.74 -22.64
CA SER A 192 -1.81 5.59 -22.74
C SER A 192 -1.26 4.32 -22.10
N VAL A 193 -2.20 3.50 -21.67
CA VAL A 193 -1.99 2.10 -21.28
C VAL A 193 -2.91 1.26 -22.15
N GLY A 194 -2.39 0.18 -22.71
CA GLY A 194 -3.15 -0.59 -23.68
C GLY A 194 -2.56 -1.95 -23.97
N PHE A 195 -3.24 -2.65 -24.87
CA PHE A 195 -2.77 -3.90 -25.44
C PHE A 195 -3.09 -4.00 -26.94
N ALA A 196 -2.37 -4.86 -27.63
CA ALA A 196 -2.72 -5.37 -28.95
C ALA A 196 -2.67 -6.91 -28.97
N GLY A 197 -3.26 -7.53 -30.00
CA GLY A 197 -3.27 -8.99 -30.13
C GLY A 197 -4.01 -9.73 -29.00
N GLY A 198 -5.08 -9.17 -28.44
CA GLY A 198 -5.88 -9.82 -27.40
C GLY A 198 -6.36 -11.20 -27.82
N ALA A 199 -6.01 -12.20 -26.99
CA ALA A 199 -6.27 -13.62 -27.26
C ALA A 199 -6.82 -14.37 -26.03
N ALA A 200 -7.32 -13.65 -25.03
CA ALA A 200 -7.92 -14.28 -23.86
C ALA A 200 -9.18 -15.06 -24.23
N LYS A 201 -9.34 -16.26 -23.65
CA LYS A 201 -10.48 -17.16 -23.90
C LYS A 201 -11.52 -17.16 -22.77
N GLY A 202 -11.13 -16.66 -21.61
CA GLY A 202 -11.93 -16.70 -20.38
C GLY A 202 -12.53 -15.35 -20.00
N PRO A 203 -13.53 -15.33 -19.11
CA PRO A 203 -14.16 -14.11 -18.63
C PRO A 203 -13.25 -13.24 -17.75
N ARG A 204 -12.06 -13.74 -17.37
CA ARG A 204 -11.04 -13.00 -16.62
C ARG A 204 -9.88 -12.54 -17.50
N GLY A 205 -10.20 -12.22 -18.75
CA GLY A 205 -9.26 -11.73 -19.76
C GLY A 205 -9.01 -10.22 -19.69
N GLU A 206 -9.02 -9.61 -18.51
CA GLU A 206 -9.06 -8.15 -18.41
C GLU A 206 -7.85 -7.53 -17.73
N PHE A 207 -7.52 -6.31 -18.15
CA PHE A 207 -6.59 -5.43 -17.46
C PHE A 207 -7.35 -4.22 -16.92
N TRP A 208 -7.49 -4.18 -15.60
CA TRP A 208 -8.20 -3.15 -14.86
C TRP A 208 -7.27 -1.99 -14.54
N ILE A 209 -7.75 -0.76 -14.69
CA ILE A 209 -7.00 0.46 -14.45
C ILE A 209 -7.81 1.33 -13.50
N SER A 210 -7.25 1.61 -12.33
CA SER A 210 -7.90 2.42 -11.29
C SER A 210 -7.39 3.86 -11.28
N GLU A 211 -6.13 4.06 -11.66
CA GLU A 211 -5.48 5.37 -11.60
C GLU A 211 -4.39 5.48 -12.66
N ALA A 212 -4.24 6.68 -13.22
CA ALA A 212 -3.06 7.05 -14.00
C ALA A 212 -2.55 8.41 -13.54
N GLU A 213 -1.23 8.53 -13.45
CA GLU A 213 -0.55 9.67 -12.88
C GLU A 213 0.62 10.10 -13.76
N ILE A 214 0.76 11.41 -13.96
CA ILE A 214 1.92 12.01 -14.61
C ILE A 214 2.59 13.00 -13.66
N LEU A 215 3.85 12.72 -13.33
CA LEU A 215 4.68 13.54 -12.46
C LEU A 215 5.84 14.13 -13.26
N ALA A 216 6.19 15.39 -13.00
CA ALA A 216 7.51 15.88 -13.33
C ALA A 216 8.51 15.27 -12.34
N ILE A 217 9.62 14.74 -12.83
CA ILE A 217 10.67 14.14 -11.98
C ILE A 217 12.00 14.86 -12.23
N PRO A 218 12.93 14.84 -11.26
CA PRO A 218 14.31 15.25 -11.50
C PRO A 218 14.96 14.41 -12.61
N ASP A 219 16.06 14.91 -13.16
CA ASP A 219 16.91 14.13 -14.07
C ASP A 219 17.33 12.80 -13.41
N PRO A 220 17.16 11.64 -14.08
CA PRO A 220 17.65 10.35 -13.60
C PRO A 220 19.15 10.38 -13.31
N ALA A 221 19.59 9.58 -12.34
CA ALA A 221 20.97 9.59 -11.86
C ALA A 221 22.00 9.19 -12.94
N ASP A 222 21.57 8.42 -13.93
CA ASP A 222 22.34 7.94 -15.08
C ASP A 222 22.20 8.85 -16.33
N TYR A 223 21.29 9.83 -16.31
CA TYR A 223 21.12 10.77 -17.41
C TYR A 223 22.21 11.84 -17.43
N VAL A 224 23.09 11.77 -18.43
CA VAL A 224 24.13 12.77 -18.68
C VAL A 224 23.55 13.93 -19.48
N ARG A 225 23.11 14.98 -18.78
CA ARG A 225 22.75 16.28 -19.37
C ARG A 225 23.96 16.85 -20.14
N PRO A 226 23.80 17.46 -21.33
CA PRO A 226 24.82 18.38 -21.86
C PRO A 226 25.01 19.49 -20.81
N ARG A 227 26.14 19.41 -20.08
CA ARG A 227 26.59 20.12 -18.85
C ARG A 227 25.74 21.34 -18.43
N ALA A 228 25.16 21.46 -17.22
CA ALA A 228 25.52 21.02 -15.86
C ALA A 228 24.24 20.64 -15.04
N ALA A 229 24.25 19.90 -13.92
CA ALA A 229 25.27 19.37 -13.02
C ALA A 229 24.89 17.92 -12.63
N THR A 230 25.88 17.13 -12.23
CA THR A 230 25.80 15.71 -11.85
C THR A 230 24.71 15.45 -10.79
N PRO A 231 23.95 14.35 -10.87
CA PRO A 231 23.19 13.84 -9.73
C PRO A 231 24.17 13.67 -8.58
N LYS A 232 23.91 14.36 -7.48
CA LYS A 232 24.82 14.33 -6.34
C LYS A 232 24.73 12.93 -5.77
N ASP A 233 25.87 12.23 -5.74
CA ASP A 233 26.07 11.13 -4.80
C ASP A 233 25.47 11.53 -3.44
N PRO A 234 24.85 10.60 -2.71
CA PRO A 234 24.41 10.89 -1.36
C PRO A 234 25.56 11.57 -0.61
N PRO A 235 25.28 12.61 0.21
CA PRO A 235 26.33 13.39 0.82
C PRO A 235 27.27 12.45 1.57
N ALA A 236 28.59 12.64 1.39
CA ALA A 236 29.57 11.87 2.14
C ALA A 236 29.20 11.90 3.62
N LEU A 237 29.28 10.75 4.32
CA LEU A 237 28.91 10.62 5.73
C LEU A 237 29.56 11.70 6.62
N SER A 238 30.78 12.13 6.27
CA SER A 238 31.51 13.20 6.97
C SER A 238 30.85 14.58 6.90
N LYS A 239 29.89 14.79 5.99
CA LYS A 239 29.10 16.01 5.82
C LYS A 239 27.75 15.96 6.52
N LEU A 240 27.38 14.80 7.08
CA LEU A 240 26.11 14.60 7.75
C LEU A 240 26.24 14.72 9.27
N VAL A 241 25.16 15.13 9.91
CA VAL A 241 25.04 15.19 11.36
C VAL A 241 24.45 13.87 11.86
N LYS A 242 25.18 13.14 12.71
CA LYS A 242 24.69 11.88 13.30
C LYS A 242 23.59 12.19 14.32
N LEU A 243 22.42 11.57 14.15
CA LEU A 243 21.27 11.71 15.06
C LEU A 243 21.22 10.60 16.13
N GLY A 244 21.96 9.51 15.90
CA GLY A 244 22.04 8.34 16.78
C GLY A 244 21.78 7.05 16.01
N GLY A 245 22.35 5.93 16.48
CA GLY A 245 22.28 4.67 15.73
C GLY A 245 22.83 4.83 14.31
N ARG A 246 22.01 4.43 13.33
CA ARG A 246 22.28 4.50 11.89
C ARG A 246 21.64 5.73 11.21
N TRP A 247 21.16 6.71 11.98
CA TRP A 247 20.46 7.89 11.47
C TRP A 247 21.34 9.12 11.33
N TYR A 248 21.15 9.84 10.22
CA TYR A 248 21.94 10.99 9.81
C TYR A 248 21.03 12.09 9.24
N TYR A 249 21.37 13.34 9.53
CA TYR A 249 20.72 14.52 8.97
C TYR A 249 21.66 15.22 7.98
N ASN A 250 21.13 15.63 6.83
CA ASN A 250 21.85 16.45 5.86
C ASN A 250 21.55 17.95 6.07
N PRO A 251 22.49 18.72 6.62
CA PRO A 251 22.31 20.15 6.84
C PRO A 251 22.46 20.93 5.53
N HIS A 252 21.34 21.27 4.88
CA HIS A 252 21.31 22.21 3.74
C HIS A 252 21.53 23.67 4.18
N GLY A 253 22.56 23.92 5.01
CA GLY A 253 22.95 25.24 5.52
C GLY A 253 22.81 25.39 7.04
N ALA A 254 21.75 24.84 7.65
CA ALA A 254 21.56 24.83 9.10
C ALA A 254 22.21 23.58 9.72
N LYS A 255 23.23 23.76 10.57
CA LYS A 255 23.97 22.66 11.21
C LYS A 255 23.13 21.90 12.24
N GLU A 256 22.17 22.54 12.88
CA GLU A 256 21.31 21.89 13.87
C GLU A 256 20.18 21.11 13.16
N PRO A 257 19.95 19.84 13.53
CA PRO A 257 18.80 19.09 13.05
C PRO A 257 17.48 19.76 13.45
N PRO A 258 16.43 19.68 12.60
CA PRO A 258 15.11 20.14 12.98
C PRO A 258 14.56 19.30 14.15
N LYS A 259 13.63 19.88 14.92
CA LYS A 259 12.97 19.16 16.05
C LYS A 259 12.19 17.92 15.59
N GLN A 260 11.66 17.97 14.37
CA GLN A 260 10.92 16.88 13.76
C GLN A 260 11.14 16.88 12.24
N PHE A 261 10.95 15.70 11.66
CA PHE A 261 10.94 15.45 10.23
C PHE A 261 9.52 15.09 9.79
N ASP A 262 9.08 15.68 8.69
CA ASP A 262 7.78 15.48 8.06
C ASP A 262 7.93 15.50 6.54
N HIS A 263 6.81 15.45 5.81
CA HIS A 263 6.80 15.43 4.35
C HIS A 263 7.56 16.55 3.65
N THR A 264 7.88 17.66 4.33
CA THR A 264 8.60 18.81 3.77
C THR A 264 10.12 18.72 3.85
N ASN A 265 10.66 17.81 4.68
CA ASN A 265 12.10 17.75 4.97
C ASN A 265 12.63 16.32 5.19
N ALA A 266 11.81 15.30 4.97
CA ALA A 266 12.17 13.89 5.14
C ALA A 266 13.27 13.41 4.18
N ASP A 267 13.45 14.10 3.05
CA ASP A 267 14.55 13.90 2.11
C ASP A 267 15.92 14.32 2.68
N HIS A 268 15.94 15.04 3.80
CA HIS A 268 17.17 15.34 4.54
C HIS A 268 17.45 14.32 5.67
N LEU A 269 16.54 13.38 5.92
CA LEU A 269 16.66 12.36 6.96
C LEU A 269 17.12 11.03 6.35
N TYR A 270 18.38 10.69 6.60
CA TYR A 270 19.01 9.50 6.07
C TYR A 270 19.14 8.40 7.11
N TYR A 271 18.87 7.17 6.69
CA TYR A 271 19.26 5.94 7.36
C TYR A 271 20.39 5.29 6.59
N LEU A 272 21.45 4.90 7.28
CA LEU A 272 22.56 4.16 6.68
C LEU A 272 22.18 2.67 6.65
N THR A 273 21.91 2.12 5.46
CA THR A 273 21.81 0.68 5.18
C THR A 273 23.21 0.18 4.76
N ASP A 274 23.39 -0.37 3.56
CA ASP A 274 24.66 -0.37 2.83
C ASP A 274 24.94 0.96 2.13
N LYS A 275 23.88 1.74 1.89
CA LYS A 275 23.93 3.10 1.35
C LYS A 275 23.08 4.04 2.19
N LEU A 276 23.16 5.33 1.90
CA LEU A 276 22.31 6.32 2.55
C LEU A 276 20.94 6.36 1.85
N GLU A 277 19.89 6.04 2.60
CA GLU A 277 18.51 6.01 2.13
C GLU A 277 17.63 6.97 2.92
N THR A 278 16.58 7.52 2.30
CA THR A 278 15.59 8.39 2.96
C THR A 278 14.25 7.66 3.09
N PRO A 279 14.12 6.66 3.98
CA PRO A 279 13.01 5.71 3.98
C PRO A 279 11.62 6.34 4.20
N PHE A 280 11.58 7.51 4.85
CA PHE A 280 10.35 8.26 5.10
C PHE A 280 9.97 9.21 3.97
N ALA A 281 10.89 9.60 3.08
CA ALA A 281 10.59 10.51 1.98
C ALA A 281 9.52 9.90 1.06
N GLY A 282 8.47 10.67 0.74
CA GLY A 282 7.32 10.18 -0.04
C GLY A 282 6.33 9.29 0.72
N ASN A 283 6.58 8.98 2.00
CA ASN A 283 5.71 8.12 2.82
C ASN A 283 4.91 8.85 3.91
N MET A 284 5.21 10.12 4.18
CA MET A 284 4.72 10.81 5.39
C MET A 284 3.32 11.42 5.27
N THR A 285 2.72 11.37 4.08
CA THR A 285 1.40 11.95 3.79
C THR A 285 0.40 10.86 3.45
N ALA A 286 -0.87 11.10 3.73
CA ALA A 286 -1.96 10.24 3.29
C ALA A 286 -3.22 11.05 2.98
N TRP A 287 -4.29 10.35 2.61
CA TRP A 287 -5.62 10.93 2.50
C TRP A 287 -6.53 10.31 3.55
N LEU A 288 -7.21 11.15 4.32
CA LEU A 288 -8.37 10.73 5.09
C LEU A 288 -9.55 10.68 4.12
N ARG A 289 -9.90 9.47 3.68
CA ARG A 289 -10.83 9.27 2.57
C ARG A 289 -12.28 9.29 3.03
N LYS A 290 -13.17 9.68 2.13
CA LYS A 290 -14.62 9.55 2.30
C LYS A 290 -14.99 8.14 2.72
N GLY A 291 -15.82 8.03 3.74
CA GLY A 291 -16.26 6.75 4.31
C GLY A 291 -15.31 6.16 5.36
N TYR A 292 -14.13 6.75 5.59
CA TYR A 292 -13.33 6.44 6.78
C TYR A 292 -13.95 7.09 8.01
N LEU A 293 -13.53 6.64 9.20
CA LEU A 293 -13.92 7.26 10.46
C LEU A 293 -12.91 8.34 10.86
N GLU A 294 -13.44 9.48 11.32
CA GLU A 294 -12.63 10.51 11.94
C GLU A 294 -12.04 10.03 13.29
N ARG A 295 -10.95 10.67 13.69
CA ARG A 295 -10.37 10.48 15.03
C ARG A 295 -11.44 10.71 16.10
N GLY A 296 -11.48 9.81 17.09
CA GLY A 296 -12.42 9.89 18.20
C GLY A 296 -13.83 9.40 17.87
N SER A 297 -14.10 8.93 16.65
CA SER A 297 -15.30 8.14 16.36
C SER A 297 -15.38 6.93 17.27
N THR A 298 -16.58 6.64 17.78
CA THR A 298 -16.86 5.45 18.57
C THR A 298 -17.91 4.59 17.88
N LYS A 299 -18.14 3.37 18.36
CA LYS A 299 -19.20 2.51 17.84
C LYS A 299 -20.60 3.15 17.99
N ASP A 300 -20.81 3.91 19.06
CA ASP A 300 -22.08 4.57 19.37
C ASP A 300 -22.23 5.95 18.70
N ASN A 301 -21.12 6.56 18.29
CA ASN A 301 -21.10 7.84 17.58
C ASN A 301 -20.08 7.79 16.42
N PRO A 302 -20.40 7.09 15.32
CA PRO A 302 -19.51 7.00 14.17
C PRO A 302 -19.52 8.33 13.41
N LYS A 303 -18.35 8.97 13.27
CA LYS A 303 -18.19 10.18 12.44
C LYS A 303 -17.52 9.80 11.14
N LEU A 304 -18.31 9.62 10.09
CA LEU A 304 -17.80 9.33 8.77
C LEU A 304 -17.27 10.60 8.11
N VAL A 305 -16.14 10.45 7.43
CA VAL A 305 -15.56 11.48 6.58
C VAL A 305 -16.44 11.63 5.35
N GLU A 306 -16.92 12.84 5.07
CA GLU A 306 -17.87 13.10 3.98
C GLU A 306 -17.18 13.36 2.63
N GLU A 307 -15.95 13.89 2.68
CA GLU A 307 -15.11 14.24 1.53
C GLU A 307 -13.64 13.93 1.83
N ASP A 308 -12.89 13.57 0.78
CA ASP A 308 -11.46 13.26 0.89
C ASP A 308 -10.66 14.47 1.39
N ARG A 309 -9.89 14.29 2.46
CA ARG A 309 -9.03 15.32 3.04
C ARG A 309 -7.57 14.91 2.98
N PHE A 310 -6.73 15.76 2.40
CA PHE A 310 -5.28 15.55 2.43
C PHE A 310 -4.75 15.71 3.85
N VAL A 311 -3.88 14.78 4.26
CA VAL A 311 -3.27 14.72 5.58
C VAL A 311 -1.75 14.74 5.41
N SER A 312 -1.18 15.93 5.53
CA SER A 312 0.27 16.18 5.42
C SER A 312 1.08 15.58 6.57
N GLU A 313 0.48 15.50 7.76
CA GLU A 313 1.10 14.97 8.98
C GLU A 313 0.60 13.54 9.29
N ASN A 314 0.56 12.66 8.27
CA ASN A 314 0.21 11.26 8.51
C ASN A 314 1.30 10.53 9.28
N VAL A 315 2.56 10.84 8.97
CA VAL A 315 3.74 10.43 9.74
C VAL A 315 4.53 11.68 10.10
N VAL A 316 5.00 11.74 11.34
CA VAL A 316 5.98 12.74 11.80
C VAL A 316 7.02 12.00 12.63
N VAL A 317 8.29 12.26 12.36
CA VAL A 317 9.42 11.58 13.00
C VAL A 317 10.20 12.58 13.84
N SER A 318 10.66 12.17 15.01
CA SER A 318 11.56 12.96 15.85
C SER A 318 12.56 12.04 16.54
N PHE A 319 13.56 12.62 17.19
CA PHE A 319 14.61 11.86 17.87
C PHE A 319 14.66 12.24 19.35
N THR A 320 14.90 11.23 20.18
CA THR A 320 15.46 11.40 21.52
C THR A 320 16.86 10.77 21.54
N ASP A 321 17.59 10.91 22.64
CA ASP A 321 18.93 10.30 22.80
C ASP A 321 18.96 8.78 22.59
N LYS A 322 17.81 8.10 22.71
CA LYS A 322 17.71 6.64 22.68
C LYS A 322 16.75 6.10 21.62
N HIS A 323 15.89 6.94 21.06
CA HIS A 323 14.77 6.49 20.23
C HIS A 323 14.55 7.36 19.01
N LEU A 324 14.30 6.70 17.88
CA LEU A 324 13.48 7.24 16.81
C LEU A 324 12.03 7.22 17.28
N VAL A 325 11.38 8.38 17.32
CA VAL A 325 9.98 8.52 17.73
C VAL A 325 9.12 8.76 16.50
N ILE A 326 8.20 7.84 16.23
CA ILE A 326 7.31 7.89 15.06
C ILE A 326 5.90 8.21 15.54
N LYS A 327 5.41 9.40 15.22
CA LYS A 327 3.99 9.73 15.34
C LYS A 327 3.28 9.32 14.06
N SER A 328 2.15 8.63 14.20
CA SER A 328 1.39 8.12 13.06
C SER A 328 -0.11 8.27 13.26
N LYS A 329 -0.78 8.79 12.23
CA LYS A 329 -2.25 8.77 12.11
C LYS A 329 -2.78 7.43 11.61
N ASN A 330 -1.89 6.50 11.25
CA ASN A 330 -2.21 5.14 10.77
C ASN A 330 -3.22 5.15 9.61
N LEU A 331 -3.10 6.14 8.72
CA LEU A 331 -3.86 6.20 7.47
C LEU A 331 -3.02 5.61 6.35
N PRO A 332 -3.59 4.71 5.51
CA PRO A 332 -2.87 4.14 4.39
C PRO A 332 -2.59 5.23 3.35
N ASN A 333 -1.33 5.38 2.97
CA ASN A 333 -0.91 6.28 1.88
C ASN A 333 -1.09 5.64 0.48
N HIS A 334 -1.56 4.40 0.44
CA HIS A 334 -1.94 3.68 -0.76
C HIS A 334 -3.46 3.42 -0.77
N PRO A 335 -4.05 3.03 -1.91
CA PRO A 335 -5.46 2.64 -1.93
C PRO A 335 -5.66 1.29 -1.23
N THR A 336 -6.81 1.13 -0.58
CA THR A 336 -7.24 -0.08 0.13
C THR A 336 -8.47 -0.68 -0.55
N ALA A 337 -8.93 -1.85 -0.08
CA ALA A 337 -10.32 -2.22 -0.32
C ALA A 337 -11.29 -1.19 0.32
N VAL A 338 -12.55 -1.19 -0.12
CA VAL A 338 -13.59 -0.37 0.51
C VAL A 338 -14.00 -1.05 1.80
N PHE A 339 -13.73 -0.39 2.93
CA PHE A 339 -14.11 -0.85 4.25
C PHE A 339 -15.21 0.06 4.82
N PRO A 340 -16.30 -0.50 5.37
CA PRO A 340 -16.53 -1.92 5.62
C PRO A 340 -17.04 -2.66 4.39
N ASP A 341 -16.49 -3.84 4.16
CA ASP A 341 -16.94 -4.80 3.15
C ASP A 341 -17.94 -5.76 3.81
N ARG A 342 -19.18 -5.30 4.01
CA ARG A 342 -20.24 -6.07 4.70
C ARG A 342 -20.94 -7.10 3.82
N TRP A 343 -20.73 -7.03 2.51
CA TRP A 343 -21.56 -7.74 1.52
C TRP A 343 -20.87 -8.95 0.92
N ARG A 344 -19.57 -9.14 1.18
CA ARG A 344 -18.87 -10.38 0.85
C ARG A 344 -19.31 -11.52 1.77
N LEU A 345 -19.91 -12.54 1.17
CA LEU A 345 -20.83 -13.51 1.80
C LEU A 345 -20.20 -14.41 2.90
N LEU A 346 -18.87 -14.50 3.01
CA LEU A 346 -18.19 -15.42 3.93
C LEU A 346 -17.01 -14.80 4.70
N ASP A 347 -16.36 -13.79 4.14
CA ASP A 347 -15.08 -13.27 4.62
C ASP A 347 -14.99 -11.75 4.57
N GLY A 348 -16.11 -11.02 4.41
CA GLY A 348 -16.18 -9.57 4.50
C GLY A 348 -15.62 -9.01 5.81
N ASN A 349 -15.07 -7.79 5.76
CA ASN A 349 -14.59 -7.09 6.95
C ASN A 349 -15.59 -5.98 7.32
N PRO A 350 -16.30 -6.09 8.46
CA PRO A 350 -17.35 -5.15 8.85
C PRO A 350 -16.81 -3.84 9.47
N ASN A 351 -15.50 -3.71 9.62
CA ASN A 351 -14.83 -2.60 10.29
C ASN A 351 -14.46 -1.50 9.28
N TYR A 352 -14.28 -0.30 9.79
CA TYR A 352 -13.86 0.90 9.07
C TYR A 352 -12.37 1.15 9.29
N ILE A 353 -11.74 1.87 8.37
CA ILE A 353 -10.45 2.51 8.63
C ILE A 353 -10.72 3.79 9.41
N GLN A 354 -10.05 3.98 10.55
CA GLN A 354 -10.18 5.18 11.38
C GLN A 354 -8.83 5.87 11.57
N GLU A 355 -8.82 7.20 11.50
CA GLU A 355 -7.67 8.03 11.89
C GLU A 355 -7.28 7.78 13.36
N GLN A 356 -6.00 7.45 13.59
CA GLN A 356 -5.42 7.18 14.90
C GLN A 356 -4.52 8.34 15.37
N ASP A 357 -3.93 8.19 16.55
CA ASP A 357 -2.89 9.08 17.09
C ASP A 357 -1.87 8.24 17.85
N PHE A 358 -1.06 7.50 17.10
CA PHE A 358 -0.05 6.63 17.67
C PHE A 358 1.28 7.36 17.84
N THR A 359 2.02 6.96 18.88
CA THR A 359 3.41 7.35 19.09
C THR A 359 4.20 6.08 19.39
N TRP A 360 5.15 5.77 18.53
CA TRP A 360 6.04 4.62 18.65
C TRP A 360 7.45 5.06 18.99
N TYR A 361 8.13 4.25 19.79
CA TYR A 361 9.52 4.46 20.18
C TYR A 361 10.35 3.31 19.63
N ILE A 362 11.22 3.57 18.67
CA ILE A 362 12.10 2.57 18.06
C ILE A 362 13.50 2.79 18.62
N PRO A 363 14.10 1.84 19.34
CA PRO A 363 15.46 1.97 19.85
C PRO A 363 16.45 2.33 18.74
N LEU A 364 17.29 3.33 18.96
CA LEU A 364 18.35 3.70 18.00
C LEU A 364 19.49 2.67 17.95
N GLU A 365 19.66 1.94 19.05
CA GLU A 365 20.67 0.89 19.24
C GLU A 365 19.95 -0.38 19.74
N PRO A 366 19.32 -1.17 18.84
CA PRO A 366 18.63 -2.39 19.22
C PRO A 366 19.61 -3.44 19.76
N LYS A 367 19.15 -4.23 20.73
CA LYS A 367 19.96 -5.27 21.38
C LYS A 367 19.33 -6.63 21.16
N GLU A 368 20.15 -7.62 20.81
CA GLU A 368 19.71 -9.00 20.74
C GLU A 368 19.17 -9.49 22.08
N ASN A 369 18.07 -10.24 22.04
CA ASN A 369 17.54 -10.90 23.22
C ASN A 369 18.10 -12.35 23.27
N PRO A 370 18.94 -12.70 24.26
CA PRO A 370 19.45 -14.07 24.39
C PRO A 370 18.36 -15.08 24.78
N LYS A 371 17.19 -14.61 25.22
CA LYS A 371 16.00 -15.41 25.54
C LYS A 371 14.90 -15.26 24.49
N ARG A 372 15.25 -14.86 23.26
CA ARG A 372 14.31 -14.80 22.13
C ARG A 372 13.66 -16.16 21.91
N ILE A 373 12.40 -16.13 21.52
CA ILE A 373 11.59 -17.31 21.27
C ILE A 373 11.02 -17.16 19.88
N ALA A 374 11.32 -18.12 19.00
CA ALA A 374 10.67 -18.21 17.71
C ALA A 374 9.27 -18.77 17.90
N MET A 375 8.35 -18.27 17.11
CA MET A 375 6.95 -18.68 17.09
C MET A 375 6.82 -20.15 16.70
N ASP A 376 6.03 -20.89 17.47
CA ASP A 376 5.58 -22.22 17.02
C ASP A 376 4.49 -22.09 15.94
N ALA A 377 4.06 -23.21 15.35
CA ALA A 377 3.12 -23.21 14.23
C ALA A 377 1.79 -22.46 14.49
N GLU A 378 1.39 -22.31 15.75
CA GLU A 378 0.13 -21.66 16.16
C GLU A 378 0.36 -20.46 17.10
N ASN A 379 1.62 -20.03 17.29
CA ASN A 379 2.03 -19.04 18.28
C ASN A 379 1.49 -19.33 19.70
N LYS A 380 1.37 -20.61 20.07
CA LYS A 380 0.94 -21.07 21.41
C LYS A 380 1.93 -20.65 22.49
N ASN A 381 3.21 -20.57 22.12
CA ASN A 381 4.28 -20.04 22.95
C ASN A 381 4.29 -18.50 23.11
N GLN A 382 3.37 -17.79 22.44
CA GLN A 382 3.21 -16.33 22.53
C GLN A 382 4.50 -15.55 22.20
N ALA A 383 5.27 -16.02 21.22
CA ALA A 383 6.44 -15.33 20.70
C ALA A 383 6.11 -13.91 20.18
N LEU A 384 4.92 -13.75 19.60
CA LEU A 384 4.39 -12.45 19.14
C LEU A 384 3.02 -12.16 19.78
N PRO A 385 2.70 -10.90 20.13
CA PRO A 385 1.38 -10.51 20.61
C PRO A 385 0.35 -10.49 19.48
N GLY A 386 -0.95 -10.55 19.81
CA GLY A 386 -2.07 -10.36 18.86
C GLY A 386 -2.17 -8.95 18.26
N GLY A 387 -1.56 -7.97 18.92
CA GLY A 387 -1.53 -6.58 18.48
C GLY A 387 -0.34 -6.23 17.58
N PRO A 388 -0.07 -4.93 17.43
CA PRO A 388 1.05 -4.43 16.66
C PRO A 388 2.39 -4.99 17.15
N ILE A 389 3.24 -5.36 16.19
CA ILE A 389 4.60 -5.87 16.42
C ILE A 389 5.67 -4.92 15.83
N GLY A 390 5.24 -3.94 15.05
CA GLY A 390 6.09 -2.91 14.47
C GLY A 390 5.29 -1.86 13.71
N VAL A 391 6.01 -0.93 13.11
CA VAL A 391 5.46 0.17 12.30
C VAL A 391 6.27 0.31 11.01
N MET A 392 5.55 0.48 9.90
CA MET A 392 6.12 0.70 8.57
C MET A 392 6.46 2.19 8.35
N THR A 393 7.28 2.49 7.35
CA THR A 393 7.72 3.87 7.05
C THR A 393 6.58 4.79 6.63
N ASN A 394 5.47 4.25 6.12
CA ASN A 394 4.23 4.97 5.85
C ASN A 394 3.33 5.17 7.08
N GLY A 395 3.77 4.73 8.26
CA GLY A 395 3.07 4.87 9.53
C GLY A 395 2.04 3.79 9.82
N ILE A 396 1.76 2.86 8.90
CA ILE A 396 0.86 1.74 9.17
C ILE A 396 1.55 0.71 10.08
N ILE A 397 0.82 0.25 11.09
CA ILE A 397 1.27 -0.86 11.94
C ILE A 397 1.16 -2.20 11.23
N PHE A 398 2.03 -3.14 11.60
CA PHE A 398 1.89 -4.54 11.21
C PHE A 398 1.74 -5.44 12.42
N HIS A 399 1.01 -6.53 12.24
CA HIS A 399 0.66 -7.50 13.27
C HIS A 399 1.34 -8.85 12.99
N ASN A 400 1.18 -9.80 13.90
CA ASN A 400 1.58 -11.19 13.69
C ASN A 400 0.80 -11.82 12.52
N PRO A 401 1.23 -12.96 11.94
CA PRO A 401 0.59 -13.50 10.74
C PRO A 401 -0.75 -14.22 10.97
N PHE A 402 -1.37 -14.15 12.17
CA PHE A 402 -2.58 -14.93 12.49
C PHE A 402 -3.90 -14.15 12.38
N ASP A 403 -4.94 -14.84 11.91
CA ASP A 403 -6.32 -14.39 12.14
C ASP A 403 -6.69 -14.68 13.61
N GLU A 404 -7.02 -13.62 14.37
CA GLU A 404 -7.32 -13.72 15.80
C GLU A 404 -8.53 -14.61 16.13
N ARG A 405 -9.43 -14.90 15.17
CA ARG A 405 -10.62 -15.73 15.40
C ARG A 405 -10.34 -17.22 15.25
N VAL A 406 -9.51 -17.60 14.28
CA VAL A 406 -9.24 -19.02 13.96
C VAL A 406 -7.85 -19.48 14.39
N ARG A 407 -6.94 -18.55 14.73
CA ARG A 407 -5.52 -18.83 15.08
C ARG A 407 -4.78 -19.61 14.00
N GLU A 408 -5.09 -19.31 12.75
CA GLU A 408 -4.41 -19.82 11.55
C GLU A 408 -3.80 -18.65 10.77
N ASP A 409 -2.94 -18.94 9.80
CA ASP A 409 -2.37 -17.95 8.88
C ASP A 409 -3.49 -17.07 8.28
N ALA A 410 -3.34 -15.76 8.42
CA ALA A 410 -4.33 -14.78 8.00
C ALA A 410 -4.37 -14.67 6.48
N VAL A 411 -5.14 -15.54 5.84
CA VAL A 411 -5.36 -15.53 4.37
C VAL A 411 -6.70 -14.92 3.97
N TRP A 412 -7.61 -14.70 4.94
CA TRP A 412 -8.97 -14.20 4.75
C TRP A 412 -9.08 -12.74 5.25
N ARG A 413 -10.05 -11.96 4.76
CA ARG A 413 -10.31 -10.54 5.13
C ARG A 413 -9.23 -9.49 4.80
N LEU A 414 -8.12 -9.88 4.19
CA LEU A 414 -7.11 -8.94 3.69
C LEU A 414 -7.59 -8.24 2.43
N ASP A 415 -7.18 -6.98 2.25
CA ASP A 415 -7.18 -6.37 0.93
C ASP A 415 -5.95 -6.82 0.10
N ARG A 416 -5.88 -6.39 -1.16
CA ARG A 416 -4.75 -6.69 -2.06
C ARG A 416 -3.40 -6.10 -1.63
N CYS A 417 -3.39 -5.25 -0.61
CA CYS A 417 -2.18 -4.73 0.02
C CYS A 417 -1.81 -5.51 1.29
N CYS A 418 -2.43 -6.68 1.48
CA CYS A 418 -2.27 -7.56 2.63
C CYS A 418 -2.63 -6.93 3.97
N GLY A 419 -3.52 -5.93 3.97
CA GLY A 419 -3.96 -5.23 5.18
C GLY A 419 -5.47 -5.18 5.35
N HIS A 420 -5.92 -4.89 6.57
CA HIS A 420 -7.33 -4.65 6.86
C HIS A 420 -7.54 -3.90 8.18
N PRO A 421 -8.72 -3.30 8.42
CA PRO A 421 -9.06 -2.75 9.72
C PRO A 421 -9.43 -3.83 10.75
N SER A 422 -8.95 -3.67 11.98
CA SER A 422 -9.35 -4.47 13.15
C SER A 422 -10.72 -4.05 13.71
N PRO A 423 -11.33 -4.82 14.64
CA PRO A 423 -12.57 -4.41 15.32
C PRO A 423 -12.50 -3.07 16.06
N ILE A 424 -11.28 -2.61 16.38
CA ILE A 424 -11.00 -1.30 16.97
C ILE A 424 -10.59 -0.26 15.91
N GLN A 425 -10.96 -0.50 14.65
CA GLN A 425 -10.84 0.42 13.51
C GLN A 425 -9.42 0.81 13.10
N ARG A 426 -8.42 -0.02 13.46
CA ARG A 426 -7.02 0.20 13.08
C ARG A 426 -6.68 -0.59 11.84
N TYR A 427 -6.35 0.08 10.74
CA TYR A 427 -5.79 -0.56 9.55
C TYR A 427 -4.38 -1.08 9.86
N HIS A 428 -4.10 -2.32 9.50
CA HIS A 428 -2.80 -2.95 9.75
C HIS A 428 -2.50 -4.01 8.70
N TYR A 429 -1.21 -4.29 8.51
CA TYR A 429 -0.75 -5.37 7.64
C TYR A 429 -0.53 -6.66 8.42
N LEU A 430 -0.82 -7.80 7.78
CA LEU A 430 -0.56 -9.13 8.32
C LEU A 430 0.50 -9.89 7.51
N LYS A 431 0.74 -9.47 6.27
CA LYS A 431 1.78 -10.01 5.38
C LYS A 431 2.59 -8.87 4.77
N TYR A 432 3.55 -9.22 3.91
CA TYR A 432 4.29 -8.23 3.14
C TYR A 432 3.32 -7.28 2.44
N PRO A 433 3.38 -5.96 2.74
CA PRO A 433 2.43 -5.04 2.15
C PRO A 433 3.04 -4.56 0.84
N GLU A 434 2.72 -5.29 -0.22
CA GLU A 434 3.16 -5.04 -1.59
C GLU A 434 2.82 -3.63 -2.11
N CYS A 435 1.95 -2.91 -1.39
CA CYS A 435 1.55 -1.54 -1.68
C CYS A 435 2.29 -0.46 -0.89
N ILE A 436 3.29 -0.79 -0.04
CA ILE A 436 4.11 0.24 0.60
C ILE A 436 4.83 1.02 -0.48
N ASN A 437 4.63 2.34 -0.47
CA ASN A 437 5.31 3.25 -1.35
C ASN A 437 6.71 3.57 -0.81
N THR A 438 7.66 2.63 -0.85
CA THR A 438 9.05 3.02 -0.56
C THR A 438 9.52 4.07 -1.59
N PRO A 439 10.45 4.98 -1.23
CA PRO A 439 11.02 5.93 -2.19
C PRO A 439 11.57 5.25 -3.46
N TRP A 440 11.86 3.96 -3.33
CA TRP A 440 12.30 3.03 -4.34
C TRP A 440 11.14 2.08 -4.64
N ASP A 441 10.67 2.04 -5.89
CA ASP A 441 9.81 0.95 -6.35
C ASP A 441 10.68 -0.31 -6.36
N ASP A 442 10.46 -1.23 -5.43
CA ASP A 442 11.34 -2.39 -5.22
C ASP A 442 11.15 -3.42 -6.34
N GLN A 443 11.90 -3.24 -7.42
CA GLN A 443 11.86 -4.09 -8.61
C GLN A 443 12.73 -5.35 -8.47
N GLY A 444 13.38 -5.55 -7.33
CA GLY A 444 14.33 -6.66 -7.12
C GLY A 444 15.60 -6.52 -7.94
N GLU A 445 16.05 -5.30 -8.25
CA GLU A 445 17.30 -5.05 -8.96
C GLU A 445 18.52 -4.99 -8.02
N GLU A 446 18.28 -4.88 -6.72
CA GLU A 446 19.29 -4.82 -5.66
C GLU A 446 18.67 -5.35 -4.35
N HIS A 447 19.39 -5.21 -3.24
CA HIS A 447 18.82 -5.51 -1.93
C HIS A 447 17.66 -4.56 -1.65
N SER A 448 16.56 -5.11 -1.12
CA SER A 448 15.35 -4.35 -0.87
C SER A 448 15.60 -3.14 0.04
N PRO A 449 14.80 -2.07 -0.13
CA PRO A 449 14.86 -0.91 0.75
C PRO A 449 14.27 -1.19 2.14
N LEU A 450 14.61 -0.32 3.09
CA LEU A 450 14.01 -0.32 4.43
C LEU A 450 12.52 0.05 4.35
N ILE A 451 11.64 -0.83 4.83
CA ILE A 451 10.18 -0.63 4.79
C ILE A 451 9.55 -0.36 6.16
N GLY A 452 10.26 -0.63 7.26
CA GLY A 452 9.73 -0.45 8.61
C GLY A 452 10.67 -0.89 9.72
N PHE A 453 10.16 -0.85 10.95
CA PHE A 453 10.88 -1.27 12.15
C PHE A 453 9.99 -2.13 13.04
N THR A 454 10.55 -3.19 13.59
CA THR A 454 9.94 -3.98 14.66
C THR A 454 10.09 -3.27 16.00
N PHE A 455 9.22 -3.58 16.96
CA PHE A 455 9.26 -2.94 18.27
C PHE A 455 10.44 -3.35 19.17
N ASP A 456 11.26 -4.32 18.76
CA ASP A 456 12.58 -4.59 19.34
C ASP A 456 13.71 -3.74 18.72
N GLY A 457 13.37 -2.88 17.76
CA GLY A 457 14.22 -1.84 17.19
C GLY A 457 14.97 -2.24 15.92
N PHE A 458 14.88 -3.49 15.47
CA PHE A 458 15.55 -3.93 14.26
C PHE A 458 14.80 -3.49 12.98
N PRO A 459 15.52 -3.16 11.90
CA PRO A 459 14.91 -2.79 10.63
C PRO A 459 14.27 -3.98 9.92
N VAL A 460 13.21 -3.70 9.16
CA VAL A 460 12.51 -4.63 8.27
C VAL A 460 12.68 -4.17 6.84
N TYR A 461 13.16 -5.04 5.97
CA TYR A 461 13.38 -4.81 4.56
C TYR A 461 12.36 -5.56 3.69
N GLY A 462 12.24 -5.13 2.44
CA GLY A 462 11.46 -5.80 1.39
C GLY A 462 11.95 -7.22 1.06
N PRO A 463 11.42 -7.88 0.02
CA PRO A 463 11.58 -9.32 -0.15
C PRO A 463 12.90 -9.78 -0.79
N TYR A 464 13.73 -8.87 -1.31
CA TYR A 464 14.97 -9.17 -2.04
C TYR A 464 16.22 -8.96 -1.20
N GLU A 465 17.10 -9.95 -1.21
CA GLU A 465 18.47 -9.89 -0.66
C GLU A 465 19.46 -9.26 -1.66
N GLY A 466 19.07 -9.23 -2.93
CA GLY A 466 19.88 -8.77 -4.05
C GLY A 466 19.14 -8.97 -5.37
N LYS A 467 19.82 -8.63 -6.48
CA LYS A 467 19.23 -8.68 -7.82
C LYS A 467 18.59 -10.03 -8.15
N GLY A 468 17.25 -10.06 -8.20
CA GLY A 468 16.43 -11.24 -8.49
C GLY A 468 16.50 -12.34 -7.43
N ILE A 469 17.08 -12.07 -6.26
CA ILE A 469 17.26 -13.05 -5.18
C ILE A 469 16.31 -12.69 -4.04
N LEU A 470 15.24 -13.46 -3.89
CA LEU A 470 14.35 -13.33 -2.73
C LEU A 470 15.08 -13.81 -1.46
N ALA A 471 15.02 -13.03 -0.39
CA ALA A 471 15.67 -13.35 0.88
C ALA A 471 15.19 -14.69 1.45
N LYS A 472 13.90 -15.02 1.26
CA LYS A 472 13.32 -16.32 1.63
C LYS A 472 13.96 -17.54 0.95
N ASP A 473 14.63 -17.33 -0.18
CA ASP A 473 15.22 -18.35 -1.05
C ASP A 473 16.76 -18.19 -1.15
N SER A 474 17.33 -17.22 -0.43
CA SER A 474 18.77 -16.96 -0.42
C SER A 474 19.54 -18.17 0.12
N LYS A 475 20.49 -18.66 -0.68
CA LYS A 475 21.39 -19.76 -0.29
C LYS A 475 22.67 -19.28 0.37
N THR A 476 23.05 -18.03 0.12
CA THR A 476 24.29 -17.42 0.58
C THR A 476 24.13 -16.74 1.94
N ASN A 477 22.94 -16.21 2.22
CA ASN A 477 22.60 -15.56 3.49
C ASN A 477 21.17 -15.95 3.90
N PRO A 478 20.93 -17.21 4.29
CA PRO A 478 19.58 -17.70 4.56
C PRO A 478 18.97 -17.04 5.81
N LEU A 479 17.68 -16.71 5.73
CA LEU A 479 16.89 -16.29 6.89
C LEU A 479 16.72 -17.46 7.88
N ASN A 480 16.74 -17.15 9.18
CA ASN A 480 16.39 -18.11 10.23
C ASN A 480 14.87 -18.15 10.50
N GLU A 481 14.45 -18.89 11.52
CA GLU A 481 13.03 -19.05 11.89
C GLU A 481 12.31 -17.76 12.32
N PHE A 482 13.05 -16.67 12.59
CA PHE A 482 12.50 -15.36 12.90
C PHE A 482 12.28 -14.48 11.65
N ASN A 483 12.65 -14.96 10.45
CA ASN A 483 12.85 -14.14 9.24
C ASN A 483 13.95 -13.08 9.37
N VAL A 484 14.98 -13.35 10.17
CA VAL A 484 16.12 -12.42 10.37
C VAL A 484 17.42 -13.10 9.95
N HIS A 485 18.38 -12.30 9.51
CA HIS A 485 19.78 -12.69 9.34
C HIS A 485 20.70 -11.49 9.57
N LEU A 486 22.01 -11.71 9.42
CA LEU A 486 23.06 -10.73 9.70
C LEU A 486 23.92 -10.55 8.45
N ASP A 487 24.11 -9.30 8.03
CA ASP A 487 25.16 -8.93 7.09
C ASP A 487 26.07 -7.84 7.68
N LYS A 488 27.23 -7.63 7.05
CA LYS A 488 28.27 -6.70 7.51
C LYS A 488 27.88 -5.22 7.42
N ASP A 489 27.01 -4.89 6.47
CA ASP A 489 26.63 -3.52 6.12
C ASP A 489 25.43 -3.11 6.97
N ARG A 490 24.40 -3.96 7.08
CA ARG A 490 23.10 -3.71 7.74
C ARG A 490 23.02 -4.23 9.17
N GLY A 491 23.91 -5.12 9.60
CA GLY A 491 23.76 -5.78 10.90
C GLY A 491 22.59 -6.76 10.89
N TRP A 492 22.03 -7.07 12.06
CA TRP A 492 20.82 -7.90 12.13
C TRP A 492 19.62 -7.15 11.53
N HIS A 493 18.92 -7.80 10.62
CA HIS A 493 17.75 -7.22 9.98
C HIS A 493 16.78 -8.29 9.49
N TYR A 494 15.51 -7.91 9.49
CA TYR A 494 14.42 -8.76 9.03
C TYR A 494 14.16 -8.57 7.55
N HIS A 495 13.73 -9.63 6.90
CA HIS A 495 13.12 -9.58 5.58
C HIS A 495 11.69 -10.07 5.64
N VAL A 496 10.81 -9.36 4.95
CA VAL A 496 9.49 -9.90 4.61
C VAL A 496 9.63 -11.06 3.63
N THR A 497 8.74 -12.05 3.73
CA THR A 497 8.80 -13.29 2.97
C THR A 497 7.47 -13.57 2.26
N PRO A 498 7.18 -12.88 1.14
CA PRO A 498 5.92 -13.05 0.41
C PRO A 498 5.68 -14.51 0.04
N GLY A 499 4.46 -15.01 0.28
CA GLY A 499 4.09 -16.40 0.00
C GLY A 499 4.82 -17.46 0.85
N LYS A 500 5.54 -17.06 1.91
CA LYS A 500 6.20 -17.98 2.84
C LYS A 500 5.96 -17.50 4.28
N TYR A 501 5.23 -18.32 5.04
CA TYR A 501 5.08 -18.12 6.48
C TYR A 501 6.46 -18.02 7.17
N PRO A 502 6.69 -17.08 8.12
CA PRO A 502 5.71 -16.23 8.82
C PRO A 502 5.41 -14.85 8.17
N HIS A 503 5.72 -14.67 6.89
CA HIS A 503 5.45 -13.48 6.04
C HIS A 503 6.17 -12.18 6.43
N LEU A 504 6.18 -11.81 7.71
CA LEU A 504 6.84 -10.62 8.24
C LEU A 504 7.97 -11.04 9.17
N ILE A 505 7.65 -11.39 10.43
CA ILE A 505 8.62 -11.89 11.40
C ILE A 505 8.09 -13.13 12.13
N GLY A 506 9.00 -14.02 12.50
CA GLY A 506 8.72 -15.23 13.28
C GLY A 506 8.85 -15.05 14.80
N GLY A 507 9.09 -13.84 15.28
CA GLY A 507 9.37 -13.53 16.68
C GLY A 507 10.26 -12.30 16.80
N PHE A 508 10.33 -11.72 17.99
CA PHE A 508 11.30 -10.65 18.27
C PHE A 508 12.70 -11.24 18.47
N TRP A 509 13.66 -10.75 17.69
CA TRP A 509 15.07 -11.08 17.76
C TRP A 509 15.73 -10.32 18.93
N GLY A 510 15.27 -9.09 19.15
CA GLY A 510 15.79 -8.17 20.15
C GLY A 510 14.96 -8.01 21.41
N GLU A 511 15.46 -7.13 22.27
CA GLU A 511 14.76 -6.65 23.46
C GLU A 511 13.62 -5.71 23.07
N LEU A 512 12.39 -6.08 23.44
CA LEU A 512 11.19 -5.31 23.10
C LEU A 512 11.14 -3.95 23.83
N GLU A 513 10.84 -2.87 23.11
CA GLU A 513 10.55 -1.56 23.70
C GLU A 513 9.20 -1.57 24.42
N THR A 514 9.23 -1.46 25.75
CA THR A 514 8.04 -1.63 26.59
C THR A 514 7.01 -0.52 26.42
N ARG A 515 7.41 0.68 25.96
CA ARG A 515 6.46 1.77 25.64
C ARG A 515 5.57 1.46 24.43
N ASN A 516 5.98 0.55 23.56
CA ASN A 516 5.17 0.13 22.42
C ASN A 516 4.18 -0.99 22.77
N ARG A 517 4.20 -1.52 24.01
CA ARG A 517 3.24 -2.53 24.44
C ARG A 517 1.86 -1.91 24.60
N PHE A 518 0.91 -2.33 23.77
CA PHE A 518 -0.50 -2.16 24.14
C PHE A 518 -0.82 -3.11 25.29
N GLY A 519 -1.37 -2.57 26.38
CA GLY A 519 -2.02 -3.40 27.38
C GLY A 519 -3.11 -4.28 26.75
N PRO A 520 -3.51 -5.37 27.41
CA PRO A 520 -4.63 -6.17 26.94
C PRO A 520 -5.85 -5.27 26.79
N GLY A 521 -6.41 -5.20 25.58
CA GLY A 521 -7.68 -4.54 25.35
C GLY A 521 -8.78 -5.14 26.24
N PRO A 522 -9.89 -4.42 26.46
CA PRO A 522 -11.00 -4.90 27.29
C PRO A 522 -11.59 -6.16 26.65
N GLY A 523 -11.18 -7.33 27.17
CA GLY A 523 -11.49 -8.65 26.61
C GLY A 523 -10.50 -9.73 27.01
N GLY A 524 -9.25 -9.36 27.36
CA GLY A 524 -8.31 -10.25 28.02
C GLY A 524 -8.60 -10.32 29.52
N GLY A 525 -9.41 -11.28 29.95
CA GLY A 525 -9.60 -11.56 31.37
C GLY A 525 -8.25 -11.75 32.08
N PRO A 526 -8.11 -11.33 33.34
CA PRO A 526 -6.83 -11.44 34.05
C PRO A 526 -6.37 -12.90 34.11
N PRO A 527 -5.04 -13.16 34.15
CA PRO A 527 -4.54 -14.50 34.34
C PRO A 527 -5.20 -15.09 35.58
N SER A 528 -5.81 -16.26 35.45
CA SER A 528 -6.41 -16.97 36.58
C SER A 528 -5.38 -17.02 37.71
N LYS A 529 -5.69 -16.36 38.83
CA LYS A 529 -4.91 -16.54 40.06
C LYS A 529 -4.84 -18.04 40.30
N LYS A 530 -3.63 -18.61 40.24
CA LYS A 530 -3.37 -19.97 40.72
C LYS A 530 -3.98 -20.04 42.12
N GLY A 531 -5.03 -20.85 42.26
CA GLY A 531 -5.61 -21.13 43.57
C GLY A 531 -4.52 -21.69 44.49
N PRO A 532 -4.57 -21.40 45.80
CA PRO A 532 -3.58 -21.91 46.73
C PRO A 532 -3.53 -23.44 46.69
N PRO A 533 -2.34 -24.05 46.89
CA PRO A 533 -2.18 -25.49 46.81
C PRO A 533 -3.11 -26.19 47.81
N LYS A 534 -3.87 -27.19 47.34
CA LYS A 534 -4.66 -28.07 48.19
C LYS A 534 -3.72 -28.71 49.22
N LYS A 535 -3.96 -28.42 50.51
CA LYS A 535 -3.35 -29.15 51.62
C LYS A 535 -3.67 -30.64 51.45
N LYS A 536 -2.62 -31.47 51.41
CA LYS A 536 -2.76 -32.90 51.71
C LYS A 536 -3.25 -33.01 53.16
N GLY A 537 -4.32 -33.76 53.38
CA GLY A 537 -4.72 -34.17 54.72
C GLY A 537 -3.65 -35.08 55.34
N PRO A 538 -3.52 -35.10 56.68
CA PRO A 538 -2.59 -35.97 57.37
C PRO A 538 -3.03 -37.44 57.30
N GLU A 539 -2.06 -38.30 57.55
CA GLU A 539 -2.09 -39.78 57.57
C GLU A 539 -3.33 -40.42 58.21
#